data_AF-A0A3N0VTH7-F1
#
_entry.id   AF-A0A3N0VTH7-F1
#
_cell.length_a   1.000
_cell.length_b   1.000
_cell.length_c   1.000
_cell.angle_alpha   90.00
_cell.angle_beta   90.00
_cell.angle_gamma   90.00
#
_symmetry.space_group_name_H-M   'P 1'
#
loop_
_entity.id
_entity.type
_entity.pdbx_description
1 polymer ?
#
loop_
_entity_poly.entity_id
_entity_poly.type
_entity_poly.pdbx_seq_one_letter_code
_entity_poly.pdbx_strand_id
1 'polypeptide(L)'
;MKNVLFASLILGILFTGCSKKEPVNADVAQELKPDYDTTAIDSFSSGATSVDIAEQIRMSSVKYRDSVKEALRLQEEEKKLKEELEKENKKKLDEEKKKADEEKKQKKATETSTPNETKTE
;
A
#
# COMPACT_ATOMS: atom_id res chain seq x y z
N MET A 1 69.06 -50.10 51.52
CA MET A 1 68.55 -49.33 50.37
C MET A 1 67.02 -49.48 50.14
N LYS A 2 66.20 -49.86 51.13
CA LYS A 2 64.75 -50.04 50.92
C LYS A 2 63.95 -48.73 50.98
N ASN A 3 64.40 -47.76 51.79
CA ASN A 3 63.71 -46.49 51.98
C ASN A 3 63.91 -45.53 50.81
N VAL A 4 65.02 -45.66 50.08
CA VAL A 4 65.34 -44.83 48.90
C VAL A 4 64.42 -45.19 47.73
N LEU A 5 64.15 -46.48 47.53
CA LEU A 5 63.21 -46.96 46.51
C LEU A 5 61.78 -46.48 46.79
N PHE A 6 61.39 -46.44 48.07
CA PHE A 6 60.08 -45.92 48.48
C PHE A 6 59.97 -44.40 48.26
N ALA A 7 61.03 -43.66 48.57
CA ALA A 7 61.07 -42.21 48.34
C ALA A 7 61.01 -41.86 46.85
N SER A 8 61.73 -42.59 45.97
CA SER A 8 61.67 -42.36 44.53
C SER A 8 60.29 -42.68 43.93
N LEU A 9 59.61 -43.70 44.47
CA LEU A 9 58.26 -44.08 44.03
C LEU A 9 57.25 -42.96 44.35
N ILE A 10 57.27 -42.44 45.58
CA ILE A 10 56.39 -41.35 45.99
C ILE A 10 56.67 -40.09 45.16
N LEU A 11 57.95 -39.76 44.93
CA LEU A 11 58.35 -38.60 44.13
C LEU A 11 57.86 -38.71 42.68
N GLY A 12 57.94 -39.90 42.06
CA GLY A 12 57.43 -40.15 40.71
C GLY A 12 55.90 -39.97 40.59
N ILE A 13 55.14 -40.34 41.63
CA ILE A 13 53.68 -40.17 41.66
C ILE A 13 53.31 -38.67 41.77
N LEU A 14 54.06 -37.88 42.54
CA LEU A 14 53.82 -36.43 42.62
C LEU A 14 54.08 -35.72 41.28
N PHE A 15 55.11 -36.13 40.53
CA PHE A 15 55.43 -35.48 39.24
C PHE A 15 54.49 -35.89 38.09
N THR A 16 53.87 -37.06 38.15
CA THR A 16 52.90 -37.50 37.12
C THR A 16 51.49 -36.92 37.35
N GLY A 17 51.15 -36.49 38.56
CA GLY A 17 49.84 -35.91 38.91
C GLY A 17 49.58 -34.50 38.38
N CYS A 18 50.61 -33.77 37.93
CA CYS A 18 50.51 -32.42 37.35
C CYS A 18 50.77 -32.39 35.84
N SER A 19 50.58 -33.51 35.14
CA SER A 19 50.64 -33.52 33.67
C SER A 19 49.37 -32.89 33.10
N LYS A 20 49.44 -31.57 32.88
CA LYS A 20 48.58 -30.74 32.01
C LYS A 20 47.10 -31.18 31.94
N LYS A 21 46.26 -30.54 32.74
CA LYS A 21 44.89 -30.29 32.31
C LYS A 21 44.92 -29.06 31.41
N GLU A 22 44.88 -29.26 30.10
CA GLU A 22 44.47 -28.18 29.21
C GLU A 22 43.06 -27.74 29.63
N PRO A 23 42.78 -26.44 29.74
CA PRO A 23 41.41 -25.98 29.88
C PRO A 23 40.70 -26.25 28.56
N VAL A 24 40.11 -27.44 28.43
CA VAL A 24 38.91 -27.62 27.63
C VAL A 24 37.83 -26.86 28.38
N ASN A 25 37.02 -26.08 27.65
CA ASN A 25 35.99 -25.13 28.12
C ASN A 25 36.54 -23.70 28.31
N ALA A 26 36.12 -22.69 27.56
CA ALA A 26 35.08 -22.63 26.54
C ALA A 26 35.34 -21.42 25.65
N ASP A 27 36.05 -21.63 24.54
CA ASP A 27 35.79 -20.81 23.36
C ASP A 27 34.62 -21.44 22.59
N VAL A 28 33.49 -21.55 23.29
CA VAL A 28 32.17 -21.63 22.65
C VAL A 28 31.64 -20.19 22.60
N ALA A 29 32.50 -19.22 22.25
CA ALA A 29 32.09 -18.28 21.23
C ALA A 29 32.11 -19.06 19.90
N GLN A 30 31.22 -20.07 19.82
CA GLN A 30 30.58 -20.32 18.56
C GLN A 30 30.00 -18.96 18.21
N GLU A 31 30.69 -18.22 17.32
CA GLU A 31 30.09 -17.21 16.50
C GLU A 31 28.91 -17.92 15.83
N LEU A 32 27.80 -18.03 16.55
CA LEU A 32 26.49 -17.88 15.98
C LEU A 32 26.55 -16.46 15.42
N LYS A 33 27.18 -16.30 14.25
CA LYS A 33 26.90 -15.19 13.36
C LYS A 33 25.47 -15.50 12.93
N PRO A 34 24.46 -14.85 13.52
CA PRO A 34 23.14 -14.92 12.92
C PRO A 34 23.29 -14.50 11.46
N ASP A 35 22.96 -15.41 10.56
CA ASP A 35 22.93 -15.14 9.13
C ASP A 35 21.69 -14.27 8.89
N TYR A 36 21.86 -12.97 9.06
CA TYR A 36 20.81 -12.02 8.74
C TYR A 36 20.89 -11.72 7.25
N ASP A 37 19.79 -11.94 6.54
CA ASP A 37 19.60 -11.51 5.16
C ASP A 37 19.41 -9.97 5.12
N THR A 38 20.43 -9.25 5.57
CA THR A 38 20.52 -7.80 5.48
C THR A 38 21.63 -7.47 4.51
N THR A 39 21.29 -6.80 3.42
CA THR A 39 22.28 -6.21 2.53
C THR A 39 23.12 -5.22 3.34
N ALA A 40 24.45 -5.31 3.26
CA ALA A 40 25.39 -4.49 4.01
C ALA A 40 25.24 -2.99 3.72
N ILE A 41 24.30 -2.36 4.41
CA ILE A 41 24.22 -0.93 4.67
C ILE A 41 24.20 -0.84 6.18
N ASP A 42 25.23 -0.20 6.74
CA ASP A 42 25.43 0.11 8.15
C ASP A 42 24.14 -0.09 8.98
N SER A 43 24.06 -1.23 9.68
CA SER A 43 22.85 -1.80 10.27
C SER A 43 22.24 -0.96 11.40
N PHE A 44 22.81 0.21 11.68
CA PHE A 44 22.34 1.18 12.67
C PHE A 44 21.95 2.54 12.07
N SER A 45 22.03 2.70 10.74
CA SER A 45 21.64 3.95 10.07
C SER A 45 20.12 4.05 9.87
N SER A 46 19.60 5.28 9.86
CA SER A 46 18.18 5.52 9.59
C SER A 46 17.84 5.05 8.17
N GLY A 47 17.01 4.02 8.05
CA GLY A 47 16.62 3.44 6.75
C GLY A 47 17.19 2.04 6.47
N ALA A 48 17.99 1.47 7.38
CA ALA A 48 18.34 0.05 7.31
C ALA A 48 17.07 -0.80 7.48
N THR A 49 16.70 -1.53 6.43
CA THR A 49 15.55 -2.45 6.39
C THR A 49 16.02 -3.79 5.81
N SER A 50 15.40 -4.90 6.23
CA SER A 50 15.72 -6.22 5.66
C SER A 50 15.23 -6.33 4.21
N VAL A 51 15.80 -7.27 3.45
CA VAL A 51 15.46 -7.50 2.04
C VAL A 51 13.95 -7.73 1.88
N ASP A 52 13.36 -8.57 2.73
CA ASP A 52 11.92 -8.85 2.73
C ASP A 52 11.06 -7.60 2.94
N ILE A 53 11.46 -6.74 3.89
CA ILE A 53 10.73 -5.51 4.19
C ILE A 53 10.85 -4.53 3.02
N ALA A 54 12.04 -4.39 2.43
CA ALA A 54 12.25 -3.56 1.25
C ALA A 54 11.40 -4.03 0.05
N GLU A 55 11.29 -5.35 -0.15
CA GLU A 55 10.45 -5.91 -1.18
C GLU A 55 8.96 -5.68 -0.92
N GLN A 56 8.51 -5.86 0.33
CA GLN A 56 7.14 -5.57 0.74
C GLN A 56 6.77 -4.09 0.54
N ILE A 57 7.69 -3.17 0.88
CA ILE A 57 7.54 -1.73 0.61
C ILE A 57 7.42 -1.48 -0.89
N ARG A 58 8.27 -2.11 -1.71
CA ARG A 58 8.20 -1.95 -3.16
C ARG A 58 6.88 -2.46 -3.72
N MET A 59 6.46 -3.67 -3.34
CA MET A 59 5.20 -4.26 -3.79
C MET A 59 3.99 -3.42 -3.39
N SER A 60 3.94 -2.94 -2.14
CA SER A 60 2.84 -2.09 -1.66
C SER A 60 2.81 -0.74 -2.37
N SER A 61 3.97 -0.14 -2.64
CA SER A 61 4.05 1.13 -3.37
C SER A 61 3.52 1.02 -4.80
N VAL A 62 3.82 -0.10 -5.50
CA VAL A 62 3.31 -0.35 -6.86
C VAL A 62 1.79 -0.53 -6.82
N LYS A 63 1.27 -1.36 -5.90
CA LYS A 63 -0.18 -1.55 -5.72
C LYS A 63 -0.91 -0.24 -5.44
N TYR A 64 -0.35 0.62 -4.58
CA TYR A 64 -0.94 1.93 -4.28
C TYR A 64 -0.97 2.81 -5.54
N ARG A 65 0.13 2.88 -6.29
CA ARG A 65 0.18 3.68 -7.52
C ARG A 65 -0.81 3.19 -8.57
N ASP A 66 -0.96 1.88 -8.72
CA ASP A 66 -1.91 1.29 -9.65
C ASP A 66 -3.36 1.57 -9.23
N SER A 67 -3.66 1.44 -7.93
CA SER A 67 -4.98 1.77 -7.38
C SER A 67 -5.33 3.25 -7.58
N VAL A 68 -4.39 4.18 -7.35
CA VAL A 68 -4.61 5.62 -7.62
C VAL A 68 -4.87 5.86 -9.10
N LYS A 69 -4.17 5.16 -9.98
CA LYS A 69 -4.36 5.28 -11.43
C LYS A 69 -5.73 4.77 -11.86
N GLU A 70 -6.18 3.65 -11.31
CA GLU A 70 -7.51 3.10 -11.56
C GLU A 70 -8.62 4.05 -11.09
N ALA A 71 -8.50 4.59 -9.87
CA ALA A 71 -9.45 5.56 -9.33
C ALA A 71 -9.57 6.81 -10.21
N LEU A 72 -8.45 7.32 -10.75
CA LEU A 72 -8.45 8.45 -11.68
C LEU A 72 -9.19 8.12 -12.99
N ARG A 73 -9.01 6.91 -13.54
CA ARG A 73 -9.70 6.49 -14.78
C ARG A 73 -11.22 6.43 -14.57
N LEU A 74 -11.66 5.82 -13.47
CA LEU A 74 -13.08 5.77 -13.12
C LEU A 74 -13.66 7.18 -12.95
N GLN A 75 -12.92 8.10 -12.33
CA GLN A 75 -13.34 9.48 -12.17
C GLN A 75 -13.48 10.22 -13.52
N GLU A 76 -12.59 9.97 -14.47
CA GLU A 76 -12.69 10.54 -15.82
C GLU A 76 -13.90 9.99 -16.59
N GLU A 77 -14.18 8.70 -16.47
CA GLU A 77 -15.35 8.07 -17.09
C GLU A 77 -16.66 8.60 -16.49
N GLU A 78 -16.74 8.72 -15.16
CA GLU A 78 -17.89 9.34 -14.50
C GLU A 78 -18.09 10.80 -14.94
N LYS A 79 -17.01 11.57 -15.07
CA LYS A 79 -17.10 12.97 -15.54
C LYS A 79 -17.64 13.05 -16.96
N LYS A 80 -17.19 12.17 -17.87
CA LYS A 80 -17.69 12.11 -19.24
C LYS A 80 -19.18 11.75 -19.29
N LEU A 81 -19.59 10.74 -18.52
CA LEU A 81 -20.99 10.35 -18.38
C LEU A 81 -21.85 11.49 -17.82
N LYS A 82 -21.39 12.19 -16.79
CA LYS A 82 -22.09 13.34 -16.20
C LYS A 82 -22.20 14.48 -17.21
N GLU A 83 -21.14 14.78 -17.97
CA GLU A 83 -21.15 15.84 -18.98
C GLU A 83 -22.09 15.51 -20.16
N GLU A 84 -22.14 14.25 -20.60
CA GLU A 84 -23.09 13.79 -21.62
C GLU A 84 -24.54 13.87 -21.12
N LEU A 85 -24.79 13.45 -19.87
CA LEU A 85 -26.11 13.52 -19.25
C LEU A 85 -26.58 14.97 -19.05
N GLU A 86 -25.69 15.88 -18.65
CA GLU A 86 -25.99 17.30 -18.55
C GLU A 86 -26.32 17.93 -19.91
N LYS A 87 -25.54 17.58 -20.95
CA LYS A 87 -25.82 18.04 -22.32
C LYS A 87 -27.16 17.51 -22.83
N GLU A 88 -27.50 16.26 -22.54
CA GLU A 88 -28.79 15.68 -22.92
C GLU A 88 -29.96 16.32 -22.14
N ASN A 89 -29.82 16.49 -20.82
CA ASN A 89 -30.84 17.15 -20.00
C ASN A 89 -31.07 18.60 -20.44
N LYS A 90 -30.02 19.33 -20.76
CA LYS A 90 -30.14 20.71 -21.25
C LYS A 90 -30.88 20.77 -22.59
N LYS A 91 -30.60 19.84 -23.51
CA LYS A 91 -31.33 19.74 -24.79
C LYS A 91 -32.80 19.41 -24.60
N LYS A 92 -33.13 18.47 -23.70
CA LYS A 92 -34.53 18.11 -23.39
C LYS A 92 -35.29 19.29 -22.78
N LEU A 93 -34.65 20.04 -21.89
CA LEU A 93 -35.26 21.20 -21.23
C LEU A 93 -35.47 22.38 -22.21
N ASP A 94 -34.58 22.55 -23.19
CA ASP A 94 -34.74 23.53 -24.26
C ASP A 94 -35.84 23.12 -25.27
N GLU A 95 -35.99 21.84 -25.58
CA GLU A 95 -37.11 21.33 -26.39
C GLU A 95 -38.46 21.48 -25.68
N GLU A 96 -38.52 21.16 -24.38
CA GLU A 96 -39.74 21.28 -23.60
C GLU A 96 -40.19 22.75 -23.48
N LYS A 97 -39.26 23.68 -23.28
CA LYS A 97 -39.56 25.12 -23.29
C LYS A 97 -40.07 25.61 -24.65
N LYS A 98 -39.52 25.12 -25.77
CA LYS A 98 -40.00 25.48 -27.11
C LYS A 98 -41.40 24.95 -27.37
N LYS A 99 -41.69 23.70 -26.97
CA LYS A 99 -43.03 23.11 -27.09
C LYS A 99 -44.06 23.84 -26.21
N ALA A 100 -43.67 24.24 -25.00
CA ALA A 100 -44.53 25.01 -24.11
C ALA A 100 -44.82 26.44 -24.63
N ASP A 101 -43.86 27.07 -25.31
CA ASP A 101 -44.06 28.39 -25.94
C ASP A 101 -44.92 28.30 -27.20
N GLU A 102 -44.81 27.22 -27.99
CA GLU A 102 -45.70 26.96 -29.13
C GLU A 102 -47.15 26.69 -28.68
N GLU A 103 -47.35 25.91 -27.61
CA GLU A 103 -48.69 25.72 -27.03
C GLU A 103 -49.28 27.02 -26.47
N LYS A 104 -48.48 27.87 -25.82
CA LYS A 104 -48.96 29.18 -25.35
C LYS A 104 -49.30 30.12 -26.50
N LYS A 105 -48.55 30.08 -27.61
CA LYS A 105 -48.88 30.86 -28.82
C LYS A 105 -50.16 30.35 -29.51
N GLN A 106 -50.38 29.04 -29.57
CA GLN A 106 -51.62 28.47 -30.12
C GLN A 106 -52.85 28.78 -29.26
N LYS A 107 -52.73 28.73 -27.92
CA LYS A 107 -53.81 29.14 -27.01
C LYS A 107 -54.14 30.64 -27.13
N LYS A 108 -53.13 31.50 -27.28
CA LYS A 108 -53.32 32.94 -27.46
C LYS A 108 -53.92 33.32 -28.83
N ALA A 109 -53.62 32.56 -29.88
CA ALA A 109 -54.22 32.74 -31.20
C ALA A 109 -55.70 32.33 -31.24
N THR A 110 -56.11 31.35 -30.42
CA THR A 110 -57.50 30.89 -30.35
C THR A 110 -58.41 31.93 -29.66
N GLU A 111 -57.90 32.67 -28.67
CA GLU A 111 -58.65 33.71 -27.96
C GLU A 111 -58.80 35.05 -28.72
N THR A 112 -58.06 35.26 -29.82
CA THR A 112 -58.13 36.52 -30.61
C THR A 112 -59.03 36.38 -31.87
N SER A 113 -59.81 35.29 -31.98
CA SER A 113 -60.66 35.00 -33.16
C SER A 113 -62.15 34.84 -32.86
N THR A 114 -62.68 35.50 -31.83
CA THR A 114 -64.13 35.77 -31.74
C THR A 114 -64.41 37.18 -32.26
N PRO A 115 -64.94 37.35 -33.49
CA PRO A 115 -65.42 38.63 -33.96
C PRO A 115 -66.71 38.99 -33.23
N ASN A 116 -66.76 40.26 -32.84
CA ASN A 116 -67.92 40.97 -32.33
C ASN A 116 -68.99 41.13 -33.44
N GLU A 117 -70.22 41.46 -33.03
CA GLU A 117 -71.38 41.95 -33.82
C GLU A 117 -72.53 40.96 -34.12
N THR A 118 -73.60 41.06 -33.33
CA THR A 118 -74.95 41.19 -33.88
C THR A 118 -75.74 42.18 -33.00
N LYS A 119 -76.11 43.31 -33.60
CA LYS A 119 -77.03 44.32 -33.07
C LYS A 119 -78.29 44.27 -33.93
N THR A 120 -79.45 44.43 -33.31
CA THR A 120 -80.76 44.78 -33.92
C THR A 120 -81.61 43.62 -34.47
N GLU A 121 -82.57 43.14 -33.68
CA GLU A 121 -84.02 43.37 -33.83
C GLU A 121 -84.72 43.10 -32.49
#